data_AF-A0A7S0L4T2-F1
#
_entry.id   AF-A0A7S0L4T2-F1
#
_cell.length_a   1.000
_cell.length_b   1.000
_cell.length_c   1.000
_cell.angle_alpha   90.00
_cell.angle_beta   90.00
_cell.angle_gamma   90.00
#
_symmetry.space_group_name_H-M   'P 1'
#
loop_
_entity.id
_entity.type
_entity.pdbx_description
1 polymer ?
#
loop_
_entity_poly.entity_id
_entity_poly.type
_entity_poly.pdbx_seq_one_letter_code
_entity_poly.pdbx_strand_id
1 'polypeptide(L)'
;GLGEASLVVKQGRPYVLKRIGCSTVNAANQALLEASCLQRIKYAGVVNFEDVFLHRHENGGCSVLIVMEFCAGGDLIDRLHCRRQELPITEVQMLRFLGT
;
A
#
# COMPACT_ATOMS: atom_id res chain seq x y z
N GLY A 1 -2.29 9.72 9.61
CA GLY A 1 -2.90 8.79 10.57
C GLY A 1 -2.07 7.53 10.62
N LEU A 2 -2.12 6.77 11.71
CA LEU A 2 -1.58 5.41 11.73
C LEU A 2 -2.40 4.59 10.72
N GLY A 3 -1.71 3.98 9.76
CA GLY A 3 -2.32 3.17 8.72
C GLY A 3 -1.95 1.71 8.92
N GLU A 4 -2.94 0.83 8.83
CA GLU A 4 -2.71 -0.62 8.82
C GLU A 4 -2.84 -1.13 7.38
N ALA A 5 -1.97 -2.06 6.98
CA ALA A 5 -2.04 -2.72 5.69
C ALA A 5 -2.39 -4.20 5.90
N SER A 6 -3.44 -4.67 5.23
CA SER A 6 -3.89 -6.06 5.32
C SER A 6 -3.98 -6.69 3.93
N LEU A 7 -3.55 -7.95 3.80
CA LEU A 7 -3.78 -8.74 2.59
C LEU A 7 -5.26 -9.12 2.50
N VAL A 8 -5.88 -8.87 1.34
CA VAL A 8 -7.27 -9.27 1.05
C VAL A 8 -7.34 -9.99 -0.28
N VAL A 9 -8.32 -10.89 -0.44
CA VAL A 9 -8.51 -11.66 -1.68
C VAL A 9 -9.90 -11.41 -2.22
N LYS A 10 -9.99 -10.97 -3.48
CA LYS A 10 -11.25 -10.75 -4.20
C LYS A 10 -11.25 -11.65 -5.43
N GLN A 11 -12.19 -12.59 -5.49
CA GLN A 11 -12.34 -13.55 -6.61
C GLN A 11 -11.03 -14.28 -6.95
N GLY A 12 -10.27 -14.69 -5.93
CA GLY A 12 -8.99 -15.39 -6.09
C GLY A 12 -7.79 -14.49 -6.41
N ARG A 13 -7.98 -13.18 -6.60
CA ARG A 13 -6.88 -12.22 -6.82
C ARG A 13 -6.50 -11.50 -5.52
N PRO A 14 -5.21 -11.48 -5.13
CA PRO A 14 -4.75 -10.78 -3.93
C PRO A 14 -4.60 -9.27 -4.15
N TYR A 15 -4.89 -8.51 -3.10
CA TYR A 15 -4.76 -7.06 -3.01
C TYR A 15 -4.27 -6.66 -1.61
N VAL A 16 -3.80 -5.43 -1.48
CA VAL A 16 -3.52 -4.82 -0.17
C VAL A 16 -4.61 -3.79 0.12
N LEU A 17 -5.18 -3.89 1.31
CA LEU A 17 -6.13 -2.93 1.86
C LEU A 17 -5.41 -2.09 2.91
N LYS A 18 -5.14 -0.82 2.59
CA LYS A 18 -4.61 0.15 3.55
C LYS A 18 -5.77 0.86 4.25
N ARG A 19 -5.94 0.63 5.55
CA ARG A 19 -6.93 1.32 6.39
C ARG A 19 -6.28 2.50 7.09
N ILE A 20 -6.85 3.69 6.92
CA ILE A 20 -6.39 4.92 7.55
C ILE A 20 -7.50 5.42 8.46
N GLY A 21 -7.29 5.34 9.78
CA GLY A 21 -8.22 5.88 10.76
C GLY A 21 -8.23 7.41 10.73
N CYS A 22 -9.42 8.02 10.69
CA CYS A 22 -9.61 9.46 10.58
C CYS A 22 -10.43 9.98 11.76
N SER A 23 -9.79 10.76 12.63
CA SER A 23 -10.44 11.44 13.77
C SER A 23 -11.05 12.80 13.41
N THR A 24 -10.68 13.35 12.25
CA THR A 24 -11.18 14.65 11.76
C THR A 24 -11.49 14.58 10.28
N VAL A 25 -12.36 15.49 9.81
CA VAL A 25 -12.64 15.66 8.38
C VAL A 25 -11.36 15.99 7.60
N ASN A 26 -10.48 16.81 8.16
CA ASN A 26 -9.20 17.12 7.51
C ASN A 26 -8.33 15.86 7.34
N ALA A 27 -8.27 14.99 8.34
CA ALA A 27 -7.55 13.72 8.22
C ALA A 27 -8.14 12.81 7.14
N ALA A 28 -9.48 12.77 7.02
CA ALA A 28 -10.16 12.04 5.95
C ALA A 28 -9.82 12.61 4.56
N ASN A 29 -9.84 13.94 4.43
CA ASN A 29 -9.46 14.62 3.18
C ASN A 29 -8.02 14.33 2.79
N GLN A 30 -7.07 14.32 3.73
CA GLN A 30 -5.67 13.96 3.44
C GLN A 30 -5.53 12.50 2.97
N ALA A 31 -6.27 11.57 3.58
CA ALA A 31 -6.27 10.16 3.14
C ALA A 31 -6.91 9.98 1.76
N LEU A 32 -7.97 10.74 1.44
CA LEU A 32 -8.56 10.75 0.10
C LEU A 32 -7.65 11.39 -0.94
N LEU A 33 -6.89 12.43 -0.57
CA LEU A 33 -5.85 13.01 -1.42
C LEU A 33 -4.75 11.99 -1.73
N GLU A 34 -4.34 11.18 -0.76
CA GLU A 34 -3.39 10.07 -0.98
C GLU A 34 -3.93 9.10 -2.05
N ALA A 35 -5.17 8.65 -1.91
CA ALA A 35 -5.83 7.75 -2.87
C ALA A 35 -5.93 8.39 -4.26
N SER A 36 -6.32 9.67 -4.33
CA SER A 36 -6.44 10.44 -5.57
C SER A 36 -5.10 10.60 -6.29
N CYS A 37 -4.02 10.86 -5.54
CA CYS A 37 -2.67 10.92 -6.08
C CYS A 37 -2.25 9.58 -6.67
N LEU A 38 -2.47 8.47 -5.93
CA LEU A 38 -2.11 7.13 -6.41
C LEU A 38 -2.91 6.74 -7.66
N GLN A 39 -4.22 7.03 -7.69
CA GLN A 39 -5.10 6.76 -8.84
C GLN A 39 -4.61 7.43 -10.13
N ARG A 40 -3.98 8.60 -10.03
CA ARG A 40 -3.50 9.37 -11.18
C ARG A 40 -2.17 8.89 -11.74
N ILE A 41 -1.41 8.08 -11.00
CA ILE A 41 -0.09 7.62 -11.39
C ILE A 41 -0.21 6.25 -12.05
N LYS A 42 0.28 6.12 -13.29
CA LYS A 42 0.39 4.84 -14.00
C LYS A 42 1.84 4.65 -14.44
N TYR A 43 2.63 3.98 -13.59
CA TYR A 43 4.05 3.78 -13.82
C TYR A 43 4.51 2.45 -13.20
N ALA A 44 5.43 1.74 -13.87
CA ALA A 44 5.84 0.39 -13.46
C ALA A 44 6.50 0.33 -12.07
N GLY A 45 7.12 1.42 -11.61
CA GLY A 45 7.71 1.54 -10.26
C GLY A 45 6.73 1.99 -9.17
N VAL A 46 5.44 2.10 -9.46
CA VAL A 46 4.41 2.55 -8.50
C VAL A 46 3.29 1.51 -8.47
N VAL A 47 2.87 1.13 -7.25
CA VAL A 47 1.79 0.15 -7.06
C VAL A 47 0.49 0.61 -7.71
N ASN A 48 -0.22 -0.30 -8.37
CA ASN A 48 -1.48 0.06 -9.00
C ASN A 48 -2.58 0.35 -7.96
N PHE A 49 -3.34 1.41 -8.21
CA PHE A 49 -4.60 1.70 -7.51
C PHE A 49 -5.72 0.79 -8.03
N GLU A 50 -6.54 0.24 -7.13
CA GLU A 50 -7.74 -0.52 -7.48
C GLU A 50 -9.02 0.24 -7.09
N ASP A 51 -9.16 0.66 -5.83
CA ASP A 51 -10.40 1.29 -5.32
C ASP A 51 -10.17 2.09 -4.02
N VAL A 52 -11.16 2.90 -3.62
CA VAL A 52 -11.19 3.62 -2.35
C VAL A 52 -12.58 3.64 -1.73
N PHE A 53 -12.65 3.40 -0.42
CA PHE A 53 -13.90 3.39 0.34
C PHE A 53 -13.82 4.23 1.61
N LEU A 54 -14.96 4.82 1.98
CA LEU A 54 -15.17 5.39 3.30
C LEU A 54 -15.91 4.36 4.16
N HIS A 55 -15.37 4.08 5.34
CA HIS A 55 -16.01 3.22 6.33
C HIS A 55 -16.31 4.04 7.59
N ARG A 56 -17.59 4.13 7.94
CA ARG A 56 -18.04 4.79 9.16
C ARG A 56 -18.05 3.76 10.29
N HIS A 57 -17.44 4.09 11.42
CA HIS A 57 -17.41 3.19 12.57
C HIS A 57 -18.71 3.29 13.37
N GLU A 58 -19.14 2.19 13.98
CA GLU A 58 -20.36 2.11 14.79
C GLU A 58 -20.32 3.05 16.00
N ASN A 59 -19.14 3.23 16.60
CA ASN A 59 -18.89 4.10 17.75
C ASN A 59 -18.58 5.56 17.38
N GLY A 60 -18.74 5.94 16.12
CA GLY A 60 -18.40 7.26 15.61
C GLY A 60 -16.98 7.35 15.04
N GLY A 61 -16.77 8.32 14.15
CA GLY A 61 -15.56 8.44 13.34
C GLY A 61 -15.63 7.67 12.02
N CYS A 62 -14.56 7.76 11.24
CA CYS A 62 -14.45 7.04 9.97
C CYS A 62 -13.03 6.59 9.68
N SER A 63 -12.90 5.66 8.74
CA SER A 63 -11.64 5.30 8.10
C SER A 63 -11.78 5.45 6.59
N VAL A 64 -10.67 5.82 5.95
CA VAL A 64 -10.50 5.69 4.50
C VAL A 64 -9.78 4.37 4.24
N LEU A 65 -10.30 3.55 3.34
CA LEU A 65 -9.67 2.32 2.89
C LEU A 65 -9.22 2.46 1.45
N ILE A 66 -7.94 2.22 1.19
CA ILE A 66 -7.36 2.28 -0.15
C ILE A 66 -6.99 0.84 -0.55
N VAL A 67 -7.54 0.38 -1.67
CA VAL A 67 -7.20 -0.92 -2.26
C VAL A 67 -6.12 -0.71 -3.30
N MET A 68 -5.03 -1.47 -3.18
CA MET A 68 -3.88 -1.39 -4.05
C MET A 68 -3.35 -2.77 -4.41
N GLU A 69 -2.48 -2.82 -5.41
CA GLU A 69 -1.79 -4.03 -5.83
C GLU A 69 -1.06 -4.73 -4.68
N PHE A 70 -1.14 -6.06 -4.68
CA PHE A 70 -0.30 -6.88 -3.81
C PHE A 70 1.05 -7.17 -4.46
N CYS A 71 2.13 -6.73 -3.81
CA CYS A 71 3.50 -7.06 -4.21
C CYS A 71 4.00 -8.31 -3.48
N ALA A 72 4.03 -9.46 -4.17
CA ALA A 72 4.50 -10.72 -3.60
C ALA A 72 5.96 -10.70 -3.10
N GLY A 73 6.76 -9.79 -3.65
CA GLY A 73 8.14 -9.53 -3.23
C GLY A 73 8.26 -8.96 -1.80
N GLY A 74 7.18 -8.46 -1.21
CA GLY A 74 7.18 -7.88 0.12
C GLY A 74 7.95 -6.57 0.20
N ASP A 75 8.35 -6.20 1.42
CA ASP A 75 9.08 -4.96 1.69
C ASP A 75 10.58 -5.10 1.34
N LEU A 76 11.14 -4.05 0.73
CA LEU A 76 12.53 -4.03 0.28
C LEU A 76 13.51 -4.03 1.47
N ILE A 77 13.17 -3.42 2.61
CA ILE A 77 14.01 -3.44 3.80
C ILE A 77 14.12 -4.87 4.34
N ASP A 78 13.03 -5.62 4.35
CA ASP A 78 13.07 -7.03 4.75
C ASP A 78 13.94 -7.88 3.81
N ARG A 79 13.86 -7.60 2.49
CA ARG A 79 14.71 -8.23 1.47
C ARG A 79 16.19 -7.90 1.67
N LEU A 80 16.52 -6.64 1.94
CA LEU A 80 17.90 -6.19 2.20
C LEU A 80 18.49 -6.81 3.46
N HIS A 81 17.69 -6.97 4.51
CA HIS A 81 18.10 -7.60 5.77
C HIS A 81 18.07 -9.14 5.73
N CYS A 82 17.72 -9.75 4.60
CA CYS A 82 17.58 -11.20 4.45
C CYS A 82 16.65 -11.84 5.51
N ARG A 83 15.64 -11.09 6.00
CA ARG A 83 14.73 -11.54 7.08
C ARG A 83 13.86 -12.73 6.69
N ARG A 84 13.72 -12.96 5.38
CA ARG A 84 12.96 -14.07 4.79
C ARG A 84 13.84 -15.28 4.44
N GLN A 85 15.06 -15.37 5.00
CA GLN A 85 16.04 -16.43 4.75
C GLN A 85 16.49 -16.55 3.30
N GLU A 86 16.48 -15.42 2.59
CA GLU A 86 16.87 -15.34 1.20
C GLU A 86 18.36 -14.94 1.10
N LEU A 87 18.99 -15.17 -0.05
CA LEU A 87 20.36 -14.71 -0.29
C LEU A 87 20.43 -13.17 -0.35
N PRO A 88 21.56 -12.56 0.07
CA PRO A 88 21.80 -11.13 -0.09
C PRO A 88 21.63 -10.67 -1.55
N ILE A 89 21.15 -9.44 -1.72
CA ILE A 89 21.01 -8.83 -3.05
C ILE A 89 22.41 -8.61 -3.64
N THR A 90 22.62 -9.01 -4.89
CA THR A 90 23.87 -8.74 -5.62
C THR A 90 23.92 -7.32 -6.18
N GLU A 91 25.10 -6.82 -6.52
CA GLU A 91 25.26 -5.52 -7.17
C GLU A 91 24.40 -5.38 -8.44
N VAL A 92 24.40 -6.41 -9.30
CA VAL A 92 23.57 -6.44 -10.51
C VAL A 92 22.07 -6.35 -10.20
N GLN A 93 21.62 -6.95 -9.10
CA GLN A 93 20.23 -6.84 -8.66
C GLN A 93 19.92 -5.47 -8.04
N MET A 94 20.87 -4.84 -7.34
CA MET A 94 20.72 -3.48 -6.82
C MET A 94 20.54 -2.46 -7.93
N LEU A 95 21.32 -2.55 -9.02
CA LEU A 95 21.22 -1.65 -10.17
C LEU A 95 19.82 -1.65 -10.80
N ARG A 96 19.15 -2.81 -10.82
CA ARG A 96 17.76 -2.92 -11.31
C ARG A 96 16.75 -2.13 -10.50
N PHE A 97 16.95 -1.98 -9.18
CA PHE A 97 16.07 -1.15 -8.34
C PHE A 97 16.26 0.34 -8.59
N LEU A 98 17.45 0.75 -9.04
CA LEU A 98 17.78 2.15 -9.33
C LEU A 98 17.35 2.59 -10.74
N GLY A 99 16.87 1.65 -11.57
CA GLY A 99 16.49 1.93 -12.96
C GLY A 99 17.68 2.30 -13.86
N THR A 100 18.91 1.96 -13.44
CA THR A 100 20.17 2.19 -14.16
C THR A 100 20.60 0.98 -14.96
#